data_AF-A0A174I6E1-F1
#
_entry.id   AF-A0A174I6E1-F1
#
_cell.length_a   1.000
_cell.length_b   1.000
_cell.length_c   1.000
_cell.angle_alpha   90.00
_cell.angle_beta   90.00
_cell.angle_gamma   90.00
#
_symmetry.space_group_name_H-M   'P 1'
#
loop_
_entity.id
_entity.type
_entity.pdbx_description
1 polymer ?
#
loop_
_entity_poly.entity_id
_entity_poly.type
_entity_poly.pdbx_seq_one_letter_code
_entity_poly.pdbx_strand_id
1 'polypeptide(L)'
;MTRAYSEVYLEDAMRTLGEAVDFALCDQGLTPTELTAILSNAFEMKQFERGIPRVVCGMSGDELVREIIVHAGLKPVEFREAYPFDRSPQY
;
A
#
# COMPACT_ATOMS: atom_id res chain seq x y z
N MET A 1 -17.19 5.68 -20.23
CA MET A 1 -15.93 5.68 -19.45
C MET A 1 -15.59 4.24 -19.13
N THR A 2 -14.44 3.75 -19.57
CA THR A 2 -13.97 2.40 -19.21
C THR A 2 -13.29 2.49 -17.84
N ARG A 3 -13.77 1.74 -16.85
CA ARG A 3 -13.13 1.68 -15.54
C ARG A 3 -11.89 0.78 -15.61
N ALA A 4 -10.87 1.07 -14.82
CA ALA A 4 -9.68 0.24 -14.67
C ALA A 4 -10.01 -1.18 -14.15
N TYR A 5 -11.05 -1.30 -13.33
CA TYR A 5 -11.53 -2.55 -12.75
C TYR A 5 -13.03 -2.48 -12.42
N SER A 6 -13.62 -3.64 -12.07
CA SER A 6 -15.02 -3.78 -11.66
C SER A 6 -15.37 -2.85 -10.49
N GLU A 7 -16.61 -2.35 -10.47
CA GLU A 7 -17.14 -1.53 -9.37
C GLU A 7 -17.05 -2.22 -8.00
N VAL A 8 -17.09 -3.56 -7.99
CA VAL A 8 -16.96 -4.38 -6.79
C VAL A 8 -15.65 -4.10 -6.04
N TYR A 9 -14.59 -3.73 -6.75
CA TYR A 9 -13.28 -3.43 -6.14
C TYR A 9 -13.05 -1.94 -5.92
N LEU A 10 -13.99 -1.06 -6.27
CA LEU A 10 -13.78 0.39 -6.17
C LEU A 10 -13.62 0.84 -4.72
N GLU A 11 -14.47 0.35 -3.82
CA GLU A 11 -14.41 0.72 -2.42
C GLU A 11 -13.09 0.25 -1.79
N ASP A 12 -12.70 -1.00 -2.04
CA ASP A 12 -11.43 -1.56 -1.57
C ASP A 12 -10.24 -0.79 -2.13
N ALA A 13 -10.25 -0.47 -3.43
CA ALA A 13 -9.18 0.29 -4.05
C ALA A 13 -9.00 1.67 -3.41
N MET A 14 -10.10 2.40 -3.21
CA MET A 14 -10.09 3.72 -2.60
C MET A 14 -9.60 3.64 -1.16
N ARG A 15 -10.02 2.60 -0.43
CA ARG A 15 -9.59 2.36 0.94
C ARG A 15 -8.10 2.03 1.02
N THR A 16 -7.62 1.04 0.27
CA THR A 16 -6.21 0.64 0.24
C THR A 16 -5.31 1.82 -0.16
N LEU A 17 -5.71 2.61 -1.16
CA LEU A 17 -4.95 3.80 -1.56
C LEU A 17 -4.98 4.90 -0.47
N GLY A 18 -6.12 5.10 0.19
CA GLY A 18 -6.25 6.04 1.29
C GLY A 18 -5.38 5.67 2.49
N GLU A 19 -5.42 4.41 2.91
CA GLU A 19 -4.58 3.85 3.97
C GLU A 19 -3.09 3.98 3.61
N ALA A 20 -2.72 3.71 2.35
CA ALA A 20 -1.34 3.86 1.88
C ALA A 20 -0.84 5.31 1.96
N VAL A 21 -1.65 6.27 1.51
CA VAL A 21 -1.27 7.69 1.60
C VAL A 21 -1.15 8.15 3.05
N ASP A 22 -2.09 7.76 3.91
CA ASP A 22 -2.05 8.08 5.34
C ASP A 22 -0.79 7.53 6.00
N PHE A 23 -0.52 6.23 5.82
CA PHE A 23 0.67 5.58 6.37
C PHE A 23 1.97 6.19 5.85
N ALA A 24 2.04 6.52 4.55
CA ALA A 24 3.23 7.12 3.97
C ALA A 24 3.56 8.51 4.55
N LEU A 25 2.54 9.32 4.84
CA LEU A 25 2.71 10.67 5.38
C LEU A 25 2.89 10.66 6.89
N CYS A 26 2.07 9.90 7.61
CA CYS A 26 1.98 9.92 9.06
C CYS A 26 3.02 9.00 9.73
N ASP A 27 3.21 7.79 9.22
CA ASP A 27 4.09 6.78 9.85
C ASP A 27 5.46 6.70 9.19
N GLN A 28 5.55 6.75 7.87
CA GLN A 28 6.84 6.75 7.15
C GLN A 28 7.51 8.13 7.16
N GLY A 29 6.75 9.20 7.40
CA GLY A 29 7.25 10.57 7.44
C GLY A 29 7.67 11.14 6.08
N LEU A 30 7.17 10.57 4.97
CA LEU A 30 7.42 11.09 3.64
C LEU A 30 6.71 12.43 3.45
N THR A 31 7.35 13.35 2.75
CA THR A 31 6.66 14.55 2.28
C THR A 31 5.71 14.20 1.11
N PRO A 32 4.63 14.97 0.89
CA PRO A 32 3.75 14.76 -0.26
C PRO A 32 4.50 14.75 -1.61
N THR A 33 5.57 15.54 -1.72
CA THR A 33 6.41 15.60 -2.92
C THR A 33 7.20 14.30 -3.12
N GLU A 34 7.85 13.79 -2.08
CA GLU A 34 8.56 12.50 -2.13
C GLU A 34 7.60 11.36 -2.44
N LEU A 35 6.45 11.31 -1.75
CA LEU A 35 5.43 10.31 -1.99
C LEU A 35 4.98 10.32 -3.46
N THR A 36 4.66 11.49 -4.00
CA THR A 36 4.23 11.62 -5.41
C THR A 36 5.32 11.14 -6.36
N ALA A 37 6.58 11.50 -6.12
CA ALA A 37 7.71 11.09 -6.96
C ALA A 37 7.92 9.56 -6.95
N ILE A 38 7.79 8.93 -5.78
CA ILE A 38 7.91 7.48 -5.62
C ILE A 38 6.72 6.78 -6.31
N LEU A 39 5.48 7.17 -5.99
CA LEU A 39 4.27 6.53 -6.53
C LEU A 39 4.19 6.63 -8.06
N SER A 40 4.61 7.76 -8.64
CA SER A 40 4.60 7.97 -10.10
C SER A 40 5.49 6.99 -10.86
N ASN A 41 6.49 6.41 -10.19
CA ASN A 41 7.44 5.47 -10.80
C ASN A 41 7.25 4.02 -10.30
N ALA A 42 6.46 3.82 -9.26
CA ALA A 42 6.27 2.54 -8.59
C ALA A 42 5.64 1.48 -9.53
N PHE A 43 6.17 0.27 -9.47
CA PHE A 43 5.64 -0.87 -10.22
C PHE A 43 4.23 -1.23 -9.74
N GLU A 44 3.99 -1.16 -8.44
CA GLU A 44 2.73 -1.46 -7.78
C GLU A 44 1.63 -0.52 -8.25
N MET A 45 1.94 0.76 -8.46
CA MET A 45 0.96 1.72 -8.97
C MET A 45 0.56 1.43 -10.42
N LYS A 46 1.48 0.93 -11.26
CA LYS A 46 1.14 0.44 -12.61
C LYS A 46 0.23 -0.80 -12.56
N GLN A 47 0.40 -1.65 -11.55
CA GLN A 47 -0.48 -2.80 -11.30
C GLN A 47 -1.85 -2.35 -10.77
N PHE A 48 -1.87 -1.31 -9.93
CA PHE A 48 -3.08 -0.70 -9.38
C PHE A 48 -3.94 -0.08 -10.49
N GLU A 49 -3.32 0.67 -11.41
CA GLU A 49 -3.96 1.22 -12.60
C GLU A 49 -4.59 0.16 -13.52
N ARG A 50 -4.06 -1.06 -13.49
CA ARG A 50 -4.57 -2.21 -14.25
C ARG A 50 -5.58 -3.05 -13.48
N GLY A 51 -5.88 -2.68 -12.24
CA GLY A 51 -6.85 -3.40 -11.42
C GLY A 51 -6.38 -4.75 -10.90
N ILE A 52 -5.07 -4.93 -10.72
CA ILE A 52 -4.52 -6.20 -10.21
C ILE A 52 -5.01 -6.42 -8.76
N PRO A 53 -5.78 -7.49 -8.46
CA PRO A 53 -6.45 -7.66 -7.17
C PRO A 53 -5.51 -7.60 -5.96
N ARG A 54 -4.28 -8.12 -6.11
CA ARG A 54 -3.25 -8.10 -5.06
C ARG A 54 -3.04 -6.70 -4.47
N VAL A 55 -2.87 -5.69 -5.32
CA VAL A 55 -2.58 -4.31 -4.87
C VAL A 55 -3.82 -3.46 -4.67
N VAL A 56 -4.96 -3.91 -5.21
CA VAL A 56 -6.25 -3.20 -5.13
C VAL A 56 -7.02 -3.55 -3.86
N CYS A 57 -7.05 -4.84 -3.48
CA CYS A 57 -7.83 -5.31 -2.32
C CYS A 57 -7.13 -6.42 -1.52
N GLY A 58 -6.03 -6.98 -2.02
CA GLY A 58 -5.31 -8.09 -1.39
C GLY A 58 -4.22 -7.67 -0.40
N MET A 59 -3.99 -6.37 -0.24
CA MET A 59 -2.97 -5.78 0.63
C MET A 59 -3.60 -4.68 1.47
N SER A 60 -3.12 -4.53 2.70
CA SER A 60 -3.37 -3.32 3.46
C SER A 60 -2.58 -2.14 2.87
N GLY A 61 -3.01 -0.91 3.18
CA GLY A 61 -2.29 0.28 2.72
C GLY A 61 -0.83 0.34 3.18
N ASP A 62 -0.53 -0.11 4.40
CA ASP A 62 0.83 -0.12 4.92
C ASP A 62 1.73 -1.17 4.23
N GLU A 63 1.19 -2.35 3.91
CA GLU A 63 1.88 -3.36 3.11
C GLU A 63 2.25 -2.82 1.73
N LEU A 64 1.29 -2.17 1.06
CA LEU A 64 1.48 -1.58 -0.26
C LEU A 64 2.61 -0.54 -0.25
N VAL A 65 2.63 0.37 0.73
CA VAL A 65 3.67 1.41 0.83
C VAL A 65 5.05 0.81 1.11
N ARG A 66 5.13 -0.17 2.02
CA ARG A 66 6.41 -0.81 2.34
C ARG A 66 7.00 -1.49 1.12
N GLU A 67 6.18 -2.18 0.33
CA GLU A 67 6.66 -2.83 -0.89
C GLU A 67 7.15 -1.81 -1.92
N ILE A 68 6.42 -0.71 -2.12
CA ILE A 68 6.82 0.40 -2.99
C ILE A 68 8.16 1.00 -2.54
N ILE A 69 8.34 1.25 -1.24
CA ILE A 69 9.57 1.81 -0.67
C ILE A 69 10.76 0.85 -0.89
N VAL A 70 10.55 -0.45 -0.63
CA VAL A 70 11.59 -1.48 -0.84
C VAL A 70 11.98 -1.56 -2.31
N HIS A 71 11.01 -1.56 -3.23
CA HIS A 71 11.29 -1.58 -4.68
C HIS A 71 11.92 -0.28 -5.18
N ALA A 72 11.66 0.85 -4.53
CA ALA A 72 12.38 2.11 -4.77
C ALA A 72 13.82 2.12 -4.23
N GLY A 73 14.26 1.04 -3.56
CA GLY A 73 15.60 0.93 -2.97
C GLY A 73 15.77 1.72 -1.67
N LEU A 74 14.66 2.16 -1.07
CA LEU A 74 14.62 2.89 0.19
C LEU A 74 14.38 1.91 1.35
N LYS A 75 14.68 2.36 2.57
CA LYS A 75 14.40 1.57 3.79
C LYS A 75 13.08 2.03 4.40
N PRO A 76 12.08 1.15 4.55
CA PRO A 76 10.87 1.49 5.28
C PRO A 76 11.19 1.68 6.77
N VAL A 77 10.41 2.53 7.44
CA VAL A 77 10.45 2.66 8.90
C VAL A 77 10.18 1.29 9.51
N GLU A 78 10.97 0.90 10.53
CA GLU A 78 10.76 -0.33 11.27
C GLU A 78 9.38 -0.29 11.93
N PHE A 79 8.47 -1.08 11.39
CA PHE A 79 7.17 -1.29 12.01
C PHE A 79 7.30 -2.45 13.00
N ARG A 80 6.88 -2.21 14.24
CA ARG A 80 6.72 -3.29 15.20
C ARG A 80 5.52 -4.10 14.71
N GLU A 81 5.75 -5.27 14.13
CA GLU A 81 4.68 -6.22 13.83
C GLU A 81 3.94 -6.52 15.14
N ALA A 82 2.86 -5.78 15.40
CA ALA A 82 1.91 -6.12 16.43
C ALA A 82 1.04 -7.20 15.80
N TYR A 83 1.46 -8.47 15.97
CA TYR A 83 0.60 -9.59 15.62
C TYR A 83 -0.70 -9.40 16.41
N PRO A 84 -1.85 -9.17 15.75
CA PRO A 84 -3.08 -8.78 16.43
C PRO A 84 -3.68 -9.93 17.24
N PHE A 85 -3.15 -11.13 17.06
CA PHE A 85 -3.49 -12.31 17.82
C PHE A 85 -2.37 -12.61 18.81
N ASP A 86 -2.69 -13.02 20.03
CA ASP A 86 -1.72 -13.77 20.80
C ASP A 86 -1.35 -15.02 19.98
N ARG A 87 -0.05 -15.30 19.83
CA ARG A 87 0.37 -16.57 19.24
C ARG A 87 -0.33 -17.68 20.01
N SER A 88 -0.95 -18.62 19.30
CA SER A 88 -1.51 -19.79 19.96
C SER A 88 -0.40 -20.44 20.80
N PRO A 89 -0.68 -20.92 22.02
CA PRO A 89 0.35 -21.42 22.94
C PRO A 89 1.13 -22.67 22.48
N GLN A 90 1.03 -23.04 21.20
CA GLN A 90 1.50 -24.32 20.65
C GLN A 90 2.68 -24.19 19.69
N TYR A 91 3.54 -23.17 19.85
CA TYR A 91 4.87 -23.12 19.23
C TYR A 91 5.93 -22.63 20.21
#